data_AF-A0A1H2ZC68-F1
#
_entry.id   AF-A0A1H2ZC68-F1
#
_cell.length_a   1.000
_cell.length_b   1.000
_cell.length_c   1.000
_cell.angle_alpha   90.00
_cell.angle_beta   90.00
_cell.angle_gamma   90.00
#
_symmetry.space_group_name_H-M   'P 1'
#
loop_
_entity.id
_entity.type
_entity.pdbx_description
1 polymer ?
#
loop_
_entity_poly.entity_id
_entity_poly.type
_entity_poly.pdbx_seq_one_letter_code
_entity_poly.pdbx_strand_id
1 'polypeptide(L)' 'MVEGRSERKVTRYFGVHRKTVKKMCQYAVPPGYWRRSEPGYPKLAFSLTFIDAILEADK' A
#
# COMPACT_ATOMS: atom_id res chain seq x y z
N MET A 1 -1.32 -23.95 1.17
CA MET A 1 -0.05 -23.82 0.41
C MET A 1 -0.16 -22.52 -0.37
N VAL A 2 0.85 -21.66 -0.34
CA VAL A 2 0.85 -20.35 -1.02
C VAL A 2 1.92 -20.43 -2.10
N GLU A 3 1.54 -20.38 -3.38
CA GLU A 3 2.50 -20.46 -4.50
C GLU A 3 3.49 -21.63 -4.40
N GLY A 4 3.01 -22.82 -4.02
CA GLY A 4 3.88 -23.99 -3.85
C GLY A 4 4.72 -24.01 -2.57
N ARG A 5 4.60 -23.00 -1.69
CA ARG A 5 5.33 -22.87 -0.43
C ARG A 5 4.41 -23.09 0.78
N SER A 6 4.98 -23.58 1.88
CA SER A 6 4.27 -23.67 3.16
C SER A 6 4.14 -22.28 3.79
N GLU A 7 3.07 -22.05 4.55
CA GLU A 7 2.87 -20.77 5.26
C GLU A 7 4.07 -20.43 6.16
N ARG A 8 4.67 -21.44 6.82
CA ARG A 8 5.90 -21.29 7.63
C ARG A 8 7.06 -20.73 6.81
N LYS A 9 7.29 -21.25 5.60
CA LYS A 9 8.36 -20.80 4.72
C LYS A 9 8.13 -19.35 4.29
N VAL A 10 6.88 -18.99 3.99
CA VAL A 10 6.46 -17.64 3.61
C VAL A 10 6.62 -16.65 4.77
N THR A 11 6.21 -17.03 5.99
CA THR A 11 6.40 -16.16 7.18
C THR A 11 7.86 -15.85 7.46
N ARG A 12 8.76 -16.83 7.34
CA ARG A 12 10.20 -16.62 7.54
C ARG A 12 10.80 -15.74 6.43
N TYR A 13 10.33 -15.91 5.19
CA TYR A 13 10.81 -15.12 4.05
C TYR A 13 10.41 -13.64 4.14
N PHE A 14 9.13 -13.36 4.43
CA PHE A 14 8.63 -11.98 4.50
C PHE A 14 8.79 -11.33 5.88
N GLY A 15 9.19 -12.08 6.91
CA GLY A 15 9.32 -11.55 8.28
C GLY A 15 8.00 -11.12 8.91
N VAL A 16 6.86 -11.65 8.43
CA VAL A 16 5.52 -11.30 8.93
C VAL A 16 4.89 -12.44 9.73
N HIS A 17 3.94 -12.10 10.60
CA HIS A 17 3.22 -13.07 11.40
C HIS A 17 2.37 -14.03 10.54
N ARG A 18 2.25 -15.30 10.94
CA ARG A 18 1.47 -16.33 10.20
C ARG A 18 0.02 -15.96 9.91
N LYS A 19 -0.63 -15.21 10.81
CA LYS A 19 -2.00 -14.71 10.58
C LYS A 19 -2.05 -13.71 9.43
N THR A 20 -0.99 -12.94 9.20
CA THR A 20 -0.88 -12.01 8.08
C THR A 20 -0.80 -12.78 6.77
N VAL A 21 0.08 -13.79 6.68
CA VAL A 21 0.15 -14.67 5.50
C VAL A 21 -1.19 -15.34 5.22
N LYS A 22 -1.85 -15.88 6.25
CA LYS A 22 -3.17 -16.48 6.11
C LYS A 22 -4.20 -15.50 5.55
N LYS A 23 -4.22 -14.25 6.03
CA LYS A 23 -5.09 -13.19 5.49
C LYS A 23 -4.76 -12.86 4.04
N MET A 24 -3.49 -12.73 3.68
CA MET A 24 -3.06 -12.43 2.31
C MET A 24 -3.50 -13.52 1.31
N CYS A 25 -3.57 -14.78 1.74
CA CYS A 25 -4.03 -15.87 0.88
C CYS A 25 -5.54 -16.02 0.82
N GLN A 26 -6.24 -15.60 1.88
CA GLN A 26 -7.70 -15.66 1.94
C GLN A 26 -8.36 -14.50 1.21
N TYR A 27 -7.69 -13.35 1.12
CA TYR A 27 -8.24 -12.14 0.57
C TYR A 27 -7.29 -11.55 -0.46
N ALA A 28 -7.76 -11.39 -1.70
CA ALA A 28 -7.00 -10.71 -2.75
C ALA A 28 -6.72 -9.24 -2.40
N VAL A 29 -7.59 -8.63 -1.58
CA VAL A 29 -7.47 -7.26 -1.06
C VAL A 29 -7.77 -7.30 0.44
N PRO A 30 -7.03 -6.58 1.31
CA PRO A 30 -7.26 -6.61 2.75
C PRO A 30 -8.73 -6.33 3.12
N PRO A 31 -9.38 -7.19 3.91
CA PRO A 31 -10.77 -6.99 4.29
C PRO A 31 -10.87 -5.80 5.26
N GLY A 32 -11.71 -4.82 4.91
CA GLY A 32 -12.09 -3.70 5.77
C GLY A 32 -11.10 -2.53 5.87
N TYR A 33 -9.80 -2.74 5.63
CA TYR A 33 -8.79 -1.67 5.68
C TYR A 33 -8.35 -1.25 4.28
N TRP A 34 -9.31 -0.76 3.50
CA TRP A 34 -9.10 -0.22 2.17
C TRP A 34 -9.53 1.25 2.17
N ARG A 35 -8.71 2.12 1.59
CA ARG A 35 -9.10 3.51 1.34
C ARG A 35 -10.10 3.52 0.18
N ARG A 36 -11.35 3.90 0.45
CA ARG A 36 -12.41 4.00 -0.57
C ARG A 36 -12.20 5.14 -1.57
N SER A 37 -11.41 6.14 -1.18
CA SER A 37 -11.07 7.30 -2.00
C SER A 37 -9.57 7.42 -2.11
N GLU A 38 -9.13 8.15 -3.11
CA GLU A 38 -7.73 8.57 -3.23
C GLU A 38 -7.25 9.31 -1.96
N PRO A 39 -5.94 9.24 -1.65
CA PRO A 39 -5.35 10.02 -0.59
C PRO A 39 -5.63 11.51 -0.81
N GLY A 40 -6.54 12.08 -0.02
CA GLY A 40 -6.65 13.53 0.07
C GLY A 40 -5.37 14.08 0.70
N TYR A 41 -4.78 15.10 0.09
CA TYR A 41 -3.65 15.85 0.67
C TYR A 41 -4.13 17.22 1.17
N PRO A 42 -4.94 17.32 2.24
CA PRO A 42 -5.56 18.58 2.64
C PRO A 42 -4.55 19.68 2.96
N LYS A 43 -3.36 19.32 3.44
CA LYS A 43 -2.28 20.27 3.73
C LYS A 43 -1.44 20.63 2.49
N LEU A 44 -1.31 19.69 1.54
CA LEU A 44 -0.52 19.90 0.32
C LEU A 44 -1.33 20.59 -0.77
N ALA A 45 -2.66 20.46 -0.75
CA ALA A 45 -3.56 21.02 -1.77
C ALA A 45 -3.35 22.52 -1.97
N PHE A 46 -3.09 23.27 -0.88
CA PHE A 46 -2.78 24.70 -0.95
C PHE A 46 -1.43 25.00 -1.63
N SER A 47 -0.47 24.09 -1.51
CA SER A 47 0.87 24.26 -2.07
C SER A 47 1.02 23.77 -3.52
N LEU A 48 0.11 22.91 -4.00
CA LEU A 48 0.22 22.31 -5.33
C LEU A 48 0.32 23.36 -6.44
N THR A 49 -0.50 24.40 -6.36
CA THR A 49 -0.54 25.47 -7.38
C THR A 49 0.79 26.19 -7.55
N PHE A 50 1.51 26.48 -6.46
CA PHE A 50 2.81 27.13 -6.58
C PHE A 50 3.91 26.14 -6.99
N ILE A 51 3.83 24.88 -6.55
CA ILE A 51 4.79 23.84 -6.95
C ILE A 51 4.72 23.63 -8.46
N ASP A 52 3.51 23.54 -9.02
CA ASP A 52 3.28 23.38 -10.45
C ASP A 52 3.84 24.58 -11.24
N ALA A 53 3.66 25.80 -10.73
CA ALA A 53 4.21 27.01 -11.34
C ALA A 53 5.75 27.04 -11.34
N ILE A 54 6.38 26.58 -10.26
CA ILE A 54 7.85 26.46 -10.19
C ILE A 54 8.34 25.41 -11.18
N LEU A 55 7.70 24.23 -11.21
CA LEU A 55 8.07 23.14 -12.13
C LEU A 55 7.90 23.52 -13.60
N GLU A 56 6.96 24.40 -13.92
CA GLU A 56 6.77 24.93 -15.28
C GLU A 56 7.80 26.00 -15.64
N ALA A 57 8.21 26.84 -14.68
CA ALA A 57 9.25 27.84 -14.88
C ALA A 57 10.66 27.24 -15.03
N ASP A 58 10.91 26.07 -14.43
CA ASP A 58 12.19 25.35 -14.50
C ASP A 58 12.36 24.50 -15.78
N LYS A 59 11.35 24.41 -16.65
CA LYS A 59 11.43 23.73 -17.96
C LYS A 59 12.06 24.60 -19.02
#